data_AF-A0A925Q2G9-F1
#
_entry.id   AF-A0A925Q2G9-F1
#
_cell.length_a   1.000
_cell.length_b   1.000
_cell.length_c   1.000
_cell.angle_alpha   90.00
_cell.angle_beta   90.00
_cell.angle_gamma   90.00
#
_symmetry.space_group_name_H-M   'P 1'
#
loop_
_entity.id
_entity.type
_entity.pdbx_description
1 polymer ?
#
loop_
_entity_poly.entity_id
_entity_poly.type
_entity_poly.pdbx_seq_one_letter_code
_entity_poly.pdbx_strand_id
1 'polypeptide(L)'
;MSSKGRPLDQEWLQWVQTNVTRGCSKQELTAILLKEGFDYRAVREAFDKLVANPLPSYAPPLRIEPKLANAMRHDSGRIELYTADNFLDAAECAELVALIQAQLRPSTISSPPSGEYDTAFRTSRTCDLSDKDELVAKLDARIYQAIGMDASLSEP
;
A
#
# COMPACT_ATOMS: atom_id res chain seq x y z
N MET A 1 7.03 24.35 -36.23
CA MET A 1 5.58 24.38 -35.93
C MET A 1 5.43 24.37 -34.42
N SER A 2 5.05 25.52 -33.84
CA SER A 2 5.06 25.73 -32.38
C SER A 2 3.71 25.29 -31.81
N SER A 3 3.64 24.10 -31.20
CA SER A 3 2.48 23.70 -30.40
C SER A 3 2.51 24.52 -29.10
N LYS A 4 1.60 25.47 -28.94
CA LYS A 4 1.44 26.22 -27.68
C LYS A 4 0.83 25.28 -26.65
N GLY A 5 1.64 24.73 -25.75
CA GLY A 5 1.15 23.97 -24.60
C GLY A 5 0.33 24.86 -23.67
N ARG A 6 -0.59 24.26 -22.92
CA ARG A 6 -1.42 24.98 -21.94
C ARG A 6 -0.66 25.19 -20.62
N PRO A 7 -0.94 26.26 -19.85
CA PRO A 7 -0.40 26.42 -18.49
C PRO A 7 -1.03 25.41 -17.52
N LEU A 8 -0.36 25.13 -16.40
CA LEU A 8 -0.92 24.33 -15.30
C LEU A 8 -1.89 25.18 -14.48
N ASP A 9 -3.09 24.68 -14.28
CA ASP A 9 -4.07 25.25 -13.35
C ASP A 9 -3.80 24.78 -11.90
N GLN A 10 -4.62 25.23 -10.96
CA GLN A 10 -4.45 24.91 -9.54
C GLN A 10 -4.60 23.42 -9.24
N GLU A 11 -5.46 22.71 -9.96
CA GLU A 11 -5.68 21.27 -9.78
C GLU A 11 -4.42 20.50 -10.17
N TRP A 12 -3.83 20.81 -11.33
CA TRP A 12 -2.61 20.18 -11.78
C TRP A 12 -1.40 20.57 -10.94
N LEU A 13 -1.34 21.81 -10.43
CA LEU A 13 -0.30 22.21 -9.47
C LEU A 13 -0.39 21.39 -8.17
N GLN A 14 -1.59 21.17 -7.63
CA GLN A 14 -1.81 20.30 -6.47
C GLN A 14 -1.47 18.84 -6.76
N TRP A 15 -1.78 18.36 -7.97
CA TRP A 15 -1.41 17.01 -8.41
C TRP A 15 0.11 16.83 -8.46
N VAL A 16 0.84 17.78 -9.06
CA VAL A 16 2.32 17.74 -9.10
C VAL A 16 2.88 17.78 -7.68
N GLN A 17 2.38 18.67 -6.84
CA GLN A 17 2.78 18.77 -5.44
C GLN A 17 2.59 17.43 -4.71
N THR A 18 1.41 16.82 -4.82
CA THR A 18 1.07 15.56 -4.15
C THR A 18 1.99 14.42 -4.59
N ASN A 19 2.28 14.29 -5.89
CA ASN A 19 3.09 13.19 -6.39
C ASN A 19 4.58 13.38 -6.10
N VAL A 20 5.10 14.61 -6.20
CA VAL A 20 6.47 14.91 -5.74
C VAL A 20 6.60 14.60 -4.25
N THR A 21 5.58 14.94 -3.46
CA THR A 21 5.52 14.66 -2.02
C THR A 21 5.58 13.16 -1.72
N ARG A 22 4.91 12.34 -2.52
CA ARG A 22 4.93 10.87 -2.41
C ARG A 22 6.25 10.23 -2.87
N GLY A 23 7.22 11.03 -3.31
CA GLY A 23 8.52 10.55 -3.80
C GLY A 23 8.49 10.06 -5.25
N CYS A 24 7.45 10.39 -6.03
CA CYS A 24 7.38 10.01 -7.44
C CYS A 24 8.48 10.71 -8.26
N SER A 25 8.95 10.03 -9.32
CA SER A 25 10.02 10.53 -10.18
C SER A 25 9.59 11.81 -10.92
N LYS A 26 10.37 12.89 -10.79
CA LYS A 26 10.16 14.13 -11.54
C LYS A 26 10.15 13.89 -13.06
N GLN A 27 10.92 12.92 -13.54
CA GLN A 27 10.98 12.58 -14.96
C GLN A 27 9.67 11.96 -15.44
N GLU A 28 9.09 11.05 -14.67
CA GLU A 28 7.80 10.43 -14.98
C GLU A 28 6.67 11.45 -14.93
N LEU A 29 6.64 12.29 -13.89
CA LEU A 29 5.66 13.36 -13.76
C LEU A 29 5.75 14.37 -14.92
N THR A 30 6.96 14.71 -15.35
CA THR A 30 7.18 15.56 -16.53
C THR A 30 6.63 14.90 -17.79
N ALA A 31 6.86 13.59 -17.99
CA ALA A 31 6.34 12.87 -19.15
C ALA A 31 4.80 12.85 -19.18
N ILE A 32 4.16 12.66 -18.03
CA ILE A 32 2.69 12.72 -17.90
C ILE A 32 2.19 14.12 -18.27
N LEU A 33 2.76 15.18 -17.70
CA LEU A 33 2.33 16.56 -17.98
C LEU A 33 2.50 16.94 -19.45
N LEU A 34 3.61 16.56 -20.08
CA LEU A 34 3.80 16.81 -21.51
C LEU A 34 2.82 16.03 -22.38
N LYS A 35 2.48 14.80 -21.99
CA LYS A 35 1.46 13.99 -22.67
C LYS A 35 0.07 14.61 -22.57
N GLU A 36 -0.26 15.23 -21.43
CA GLU A 36 -1.51 15.98 -21.19
C GLU A 36 -1.54 17.38 -21.86
N GLY A 37 -0.50 17.71 -22.65
CA GLY A 37 -0.43 18.91 -23.47
C GLY A 37 0.01 20.17 -22.72
N PHE A 38 0.58 20.03 -21.52
CA PHE A 38 1.14 21.17 -20.79
C PHE A 38 2.43 21.68 -21.42
N ASP A 39 2.62 23.00 -21.35
CA ASP A 39 3.84 23.64 -21.83
C ASP A 39 5.06 23.27 -20.95
N TYR A 40 6.18 22.94 -21.59
CA TYR A 40 7.40 22.54 -20.88
C TYR A 40 7.93 23.61 -19.92
N ARG A 41 7.79 24.90 -20.24
CA ARG A 41 8.21 25.99 -19.34
C ARG A 41 7.31 26.07 -18.13
N ALA A 42 5.99 25.93 -18.32
CA ALA A 42 5.02 25.89 -17.23
C ALA A 42 5.28 24.70 -16.28
N VAL A 43 5.60 23.52 -16.84
CA VAL A 43 5.98 22.33 -16.06
C VAL A 43 7.25 22.60 -15.23
N ARG A 44 8.28 23.18 -15.85
CA ARG A 44 9.54 23.50 -15.18
C ARG A 44 9.34 24.51 -14.04
N GLU A 45 8.59 25.58 -14.28
CA GLU A 45 8.27 26.58 -13.26
C GLU A 45 7.50 25.99 -12.07
N ALA A 46 6.61 25.02 -12.32
CA ALA A 46 5.89 24.33 -11.25
C ALA A 46 6.85 23.55 -10.34
N PHE A 47 7.83 22.83 -10.91
CA PHE A 47 8.85 22.14 -10.12
C PHE A 47 9.80 23.11 -9.40
N ASP A 48 10.19 24.22 -10.02
CA ASP A 48 11.06 25.23 -9.41
C ASP A 48 10.38 25.88 -8.18
N LYS A 49 9.07 26.16 -8.26
CA LYS A 49 8.28 26.68 -7.12
C LYS A 49 8.19 25.70 -5.95
N LEU A 50 8.13 24.40 -6.22
CA LEU A 50 8.15 23.36 -5.18
C LEU A 50 9.50 23.24 -4.47
N VAL A 51 10.61 23.58 -5.15
CA VAL A 51 11.95 23.61 -4.53
C VAL A 51 12.10 24.86 -3.66
N ALA A 52 11.56 26.00 -4.09
CA ALA A 52 11.63 27.27 -3.35
C ALA A 52 10.78 27.27 -2.07
N ASN A 53 9.72 26.46 -2.01
CA ASN A 53 8.87 26.30 -0.84
C ASN A 53 8.86 24.82 -0.44
N PRO A 54 9.89 24.35 0.29
CA PRO A 54 10.02 22.94 0.63
C PRO A 54 8.77 22.48 1.37
N LEU A 55 8.29 21.30 0.99
CA LEU A 55 7.14 20.67 1.61
C LEU A 55 7.35 20.58 3.13
N PRO A 56 6.28 20.65 3.95
CA PRO A 56 6.39 20.22 5.34
C PRO A 56 7.00 18.83 5.33
N SER A 57 8.14 18.69 6.00
CA SER A 57 8.79 17.38 6.19
C SER A 57 7.73 16.45 6.73
N TYR A 58 7.42 15.38 6.00
CA TYR A 58 6.68 14.29 6.60
C TYR A 58 7.45 13.94 7.86
N ALA A 59 6.73 13.85 8.99
CA ALA A 59 7.30 13.17 10.14
C ALA A 59 7.85 11.83 9.60
N PRO A 60 9.07 11.44 9.97
CA PRO A 60 9.60 10.15 9.55
C PRO A 60 8.50 9.11 9.80
N PRO A 61 8.28 8.17 8.87
CA PRO A 61 7.25 7.15 9.03
C PRO A 61 7.39 6.55 10.43
N LEU A 62 6.26 6.39 11.11
CA LEU A 62 6.20 5.71 12.40
C LEU A 62 6.97 4.40 12.26
N ARG A 63 8.17 4.34 12.86
CA ARG A 63 8.92 3.11 12.94
C ARG A 63 8.22 2.23 13.95
N ILE A 64 7.69 1.13 13.47
CA ILE A 64 7.09 0.14 14.34
C ILE A 64 8.23 -0.72 14.86
N GLU A 65 8.52 -0.59 16.15
CA GLU A 65 9.36 -1.56 16.85
C GLU A 65 8.45 -2.71 17.30
N PRO A 66 8.56 -3.91 16.72
CA PRO A 66 7.69 -5.02 17.08
C PRO A 66 7.90 -5.39 18.56
N LYS A 67 6.80 -5.58 19.29
CA LYS A 67 6.80 -6.04 20.69
C LYS A 67 6.86 -7.57 20.77
N LEU A 68 7.74 -8.17 19.96
CA LEU A 68 7.96 -9.61 19.87
C LEU A 68 9.43 -9.92 20.19
N ALA A 69 9.67 -10.80 21.17
CA ALA A 69 11.02 -11.16 21.60
C ALA A 69 11.83 -11.90 20.50
N ASN A 70 11.13 -12.57 19.60
CA ASN A 70 11.64 -13.34 18.47
C ASN A 70 11.61 -12.58 17.14
N ALA A 71 11.32 -11.28 17.14
CA ALA A 71 11.34 -10.48 15.92
C ALA A 71 12.78 -10.27 15.42
N MET A 72 13.00 -10.55 14.15
CA MET A 72 14.23 -10.30 13.42
C MET A 72 13.99 -9.25 12.34
N ARG A 73 14.79 -8.17 12.35
CA ARG A 73 14.72 -7.11 11.35
C ARG A 73 15.53 -7.47 10.09
N HIS A 74 14.99 -7.10 8.93
CA HIS A 74 15.65 -7.23 7.63
C HIS A 74 15.95 -5.86 7.03
N ASP A 75 17.24 -5.54 6.93
CA ASP A 75 17.71 -4.21 6.52
C ASP A 75 17.85 -4.12 5.00
N SER A 76 16.85 -3.51 4.35
CA SER A 76 16.87 -3.26 2.91
C SER A 76 17.04 -1.77 2.54
N GLY A 77 16.85 -0.87 3.50
CA GLY A 77 16.82 0.59 3.28
C GLY A 77 15.63 1.10 2.46
N ARG A 78 14.76 0.22 1.96
CA ARG A 78 13.60 0.56 1.10
C ARG A 78 12.27 0.15 1.72
N ILE A 79 12.29 -0.91 2.53
CA ILE A 79 11.15 -1.40 3.28
C ILE A 79 11.58 -1.65 4.72
N GLU A 80 10.64 -1.47 5.64
CA GLU A 80 10.75 -1.93 7.01
C GLU A 80 10.13 -3.33 7.08
N LEU A 81 10.98 -4.35 7.26
CA LEU A 81 10.57 -5.76 7.20
C LEU A 81 11.08 -6.49 8.44
N TYR A 82 10.20 -7.26 9.07
CA TYR A 82 10.50 -8.12 10.21
C TYR A 82 9.97 -9.53 9.97
N THR A 83 10.64 -10.53 10.53
CA THR A 83 10.15 -11.91 10.63
C THR A 83 10.09 -12.34 12.09
N ALA A 84 9.15 -13.20 12.46
CA ALA A 84 9.05 -13.75 13.81
C ALA A 84 8.76 -15.25 13.72
N ASP A 85 9.73 -16.07 14.10
CA ASP A 85 9.63 -17.53 14.02
C ASP A 85 8.71 -18.09 15.12
N ASN A 86 7.84 -19.05 14.78
CA ASN A 86 6.86 -19.62 15.71
C ASN A 86 5.90 -18.56 16.31
N PHE A 87 5.49 -17.57 15.50
CA PHE A 87 4.40 -16.67 15.89
C PHE A 87 3.07 -17.41 16.11
N LEU A 88 2.85 -18.44 15.31
CA LEU A 88 1.86 -19.49 15.53
C LEU A 88 2.60 -20.82 15.71
N ASP A 89 2.14 -21.66 16.63
CA ASP A 89 2.63 -23.02 16.72
C ASP A 89 1.99 -23.94 15.67
N ALA A 90 2.44 -25.20 15.60
CA ALA A 90 1.96 -26.16 14.60
C ALA A 90 0.47 -26.53 14.78
N ALA A 91 -0.05 -26.52 16.02
CA ALA A 91 -1.44 -26.84 16.30
C ALA A 91 -2.35 -25.67 15.92
N GLU A 92 -1.96 -24.44 16.26
CA GLU A 92 -2.64 -23.21 15.86
C GLU A 92 -2.67 -23.07 14.33
N CYS A 93 -1.55 -23.37 13.67
CA CYS A 93 -1.49 -23.41 12.20
C CYS A 93 -2.48 -24.43 11.63
N ALA A 94 -2.57 -25.62 12.20
CA ALA A 94 -3.47 -26.68 11.72
C ALA A 94 -4.95 -26.29 11.90
N GLU A 95 -5.29 -25.68 13.04
CA GLU A 95 -6.64 -25.21 13.33
C GLU A 95 -7.05 -24.10 12.35
N LEU A 96 -6.17 -23.13 12.11
CA LEU A 96 -6.42 -22.03 11.18
C LEU A 96 -6.57 -22.54 9.74
N VAL A 97 -5.76 -23.51 9.32
CA VAL A 97 -5.87 -24.14 8.00
C VAL A 97 -7.21 -24.87 7.86
N ALA A 98 -7.67 -25.59 8.88
CA ALA A 98 -8.96 -26.28 8.85
C ALA A 98 -10.12 -25.28 8.71
N LEU A 99 -10.08 -24.17 9.45
CA LEU A 99 -11.05 -23.08 9.35
C LEU A 99 -11.09 -22.50 7.94
N ILE A 100 -9.93 -22.17 7.37
CA ILE A 100 -9.81 -21.63 6.00
C ILE A 100 -10.40 -22.62 5.00
N GLN A 101 -9.99 -23.89 5.05
CA GLN A 101 -10.42 -24.91 4.09
C GLN A 101 -11.94 -25.10 4.05
N ALA A 102 -12.63 -24.93 5.18
CA ALA A 102 -14.08 -25.01 5.26
C ALA A 102 -14.80 -23.87 4.53
N GLN A 103 -14.15 -22.73 4.32
CA GLN A 103 -14.76 -21.49 3.82
C GLN A 103 -14.12 -20.94 2.53
N LEU A 104 -13.20 -21.69 1.92
CA LEU A 104 -12.52 -21.27 0.70
C LEU A 104 -13.49 -21.10 -0.49
N ARG A 105 -13.45 -19.92 -1.12
CA ARG A 105 -14.13 -19.61 -2.37
C ARG A 105 -13.14 -19.30 -3.50
N PRO A 106 -13.53 -19.48 -4.77
CA PRO A 106 -12.75 -18.98 -5.89
C PRO A 106 -12.47 -17.49 -5.74
N SER A 107 -11.24 -17.14 -6.03
CA SER A 107 -10.76 -15.78 -6.02
C SER A 107 -11.36 -14.93 -7.15
N THR A 108 -11.85 -13.72 -6.85
CA THR A 108 -12.38 -12.80 -7.87
C THR A 108 -11.33 -11.79 -8.34
N ILE A 109 -11.49 -11.24 -9.54
CA ILE A 109 -10.71 -10.10 -10.04
C ILE A 109 -11.65 -8.91 -10.28
N SER A 110 -11.14 -7.67 -10.15
CA SER A 110 -11.97 -6.46 -10.24
C SER A 110 -12.62 -6.24 -11.61
N SER A 111 -12.16 -6.91 -12.66
CA SER A 111 -12.71 -6.81 -14.02
C SER A 111 -12.52 -8.13 -14.78
N PRO A 112 -13.37 -9.15 -14.55
CA PRO A 112 -13.25 -10.41 -15.25
C PRO A 112 -13.62 -10.25 -16.73
N PRO A 113 -12.83 -10.80 -17.68
CA PRO A 113 -13.07 -10.65 -19.12
C PRO A 113 -14.39 -11.29 -19.61
N SER A 114 -14.93 -12.24 -18.85
CA SER A 114 -16.26 -12.83 -19.04
C SER A 114 -16.76 -13.36 -17.70
N GLY A 115 -17.93 -12.93 -17.23
CA GLY A 115 -18.73 -13.59 -16.19
C GLY A 115 -18.01 -14.22 -14.97
N GLU A 116 -18.13 -13.55 -13.84
CA GLU A 116 -17.91 -13.96 -12.44
C GLU A 116 -16.54 -14.52 -12.01
N TYR A 117 -15.81 -15.34 -12.79
CA TYR A 117 -14.53 -15.91 -12.35
C TYR A 117 -13.55 -16.16 -13.52
N ASP A 118 -12.39 -15.52 -13.46
CA ASP A 118 -11.29 -15.76 -14.41
C ASP A 118 -10.40 -16.91 -13.90
N THR A 119 -10.58 -18.09 -14.46
CA THR A 119 -9.79 -19.29 -14.14
C THR A 119 -8.39 -19.29 -14.75
N ALA A 120 -8.06 -18.33 -15.63
CA ALA A 120 -6.78 -18.22 -16.31
C ALA A 120 -5.81 -17.27 -15.59
N PHE A 121 -6.31 -16.22 -14.95
CA PHE A 121 -5.46 -15.20 -14.31
C PHE A 121 -5.23 -15.40 -12.81
N ARG A 122 -6.22 -15.92 -12.06
CA ARG A 122 -6.10 -16.16 -10.62
C ARG A 122 -6.64 -17.54 -10.23
N THR A 123 -5.74 -18.51 -10.14
CA THR A 123 -6.05 -19.92 -9.78
C THR A 123 -6.13 -20.18 -8.28
N SER A 124 -5.89 -19.16 -7.45
CA SER A 124 -5.97 -19.25 -5.99
C SER A 124 -7.42 -19.37 -5.49
N ARG A 125 -7.58 -19.84 -4.25
CA ARG A 125 -8.82 -19.72 -3.48
C ARG A 125 -8.58 -18.79 -2.29
N THR A 126 -9.62 -18.14 -1.81
CA THR A 126 -9.54 -17.17 -0.70
C THR A 126 -10.63 -17.46 0.31
N CYS A 127 -10.33 -17.20 1.57
CA CYS A 127 -11.27 -17.17 2.69
C CYS A 127 -11.02 -15.84 3.40
N ASP A 128 -12.08 -15.11 3.72
CA ASP A 128 -12.01 -13.94 4.57
C ASP A 128 -12.28 -14.41 6.01
N LEU A 129 -11.38 -14.07 6.93
CA LEU A 129 -11.49 -14.45 8.34
C LEU A 129 -12.14 -13.28 9.09
N SER A 130 -13.15 -13.59 9.91
CA SER A 130 -13.86 -12.61 10.74
C SER A 130 -13.52 -12.82 12.20
N ASP A 131 -13.39 -11.72 12.91
CA ASP A 131 -13.29 -11.60 14.37
C ASP A 131 -14.42 -12.29 15.16
N LYS A 132 -15.51 -12.71 14.51
CA LYS A 132 -16.55 -13.54 15.11
C LYS A 132 -16.07 -14.95 15.47
N ASP A 133 -15.01 -15.42 14.82
CA ASP A 133 -14.36 -16.67 15.16
C ASP A 133 -13.35 -16.44 16.30
N GLU A 134 -13.45 -17.21 17.38
CA GLU A 134 -12.61 -17.03 18.56
C GLU A 134 -11.11 -17.24 18.28
N LEU A 135 -10.76 -18.12 17.34
CA LEU A 135 -9.37 -18.35 16.94
C LEU A 135 -8.83 -17.11 16.21
N VAL A 136 -9.63 -16.54 15.31
CA VAL A 136 -9.26 -15.35 14.54
C VAL A 136 -9.13 -14.14 15.47
N ALA A 137 -10.07 -13.92 16.39
CA ALA A 137 -10.00 -12.83 17.36
C ALA A 137 -8.74 -12.90 18.24
N LYS A 138 -8.31 -14.11 18.66
CA LYS A 138 -7.07 -14.31 19.40
C LYS A 138 -5.84 -14.00 18.55
N LEU A 139 -5.85 -14.40 17.27
CA LEU A 139 -4.77 -14.11 16.33
C LEU A 139 -4.64 -12.61 16.09
N ASP A 140 -5.75 -11.91 15.85
CA ASP A 140 -5.77 -10.45 15.66
C ASP A 140 -5.24 -9.71 16.88
N ALA A 141 -5.69 -10.07 18.08
CA ALA A 141 -5.17 -9.51 19.33
C ALA A 141 -3.64 -9.71 19.46
N ARG A 142 -3.13 -10.88 19.08
CA ARG A 142 -1.69 -11.18 19.07
C ARG A 142 -0.94 -10.31 18.06
N ILE A 143 -1.52 -10.08 16.87
CA ILE A 143 -0.96 -9.20 15.83
C ILE A 143 -0.90 -7.75 16.34
N TYR A 144 -1.99 -7.22 16.89
CA TYR A 144 -2.03 -5.85 17.44
C TYR A 144 -0.99 -5.65 18.54
N GLN A 145 -0.89 -6.60 19.46
CA GLN A 145 0.11 -6.58 20.51
C GLN A 145 1.53 -6.60 19.91
N ALA A 146 1.77 -7.45 18.92
CA ALA A 146 3.05 -7.61 18.26
C ALA A 146 3.51 -6.34 17.54
N ILE A 147 2.62 -5.62 16.87
CA ILE A 147 2.96 -4.37 16.16
C ILE A 147 2.77 -3.12 17.01
N GLY A 148 2.24 -3.27 18.24
CA GLY A 148 1.98 -2.14 19.13
C GLY A 148 0.91 -1.17 18.64
N MET A 149 -0.06 -1.65 17.86
CA MET A 149 -1.18 -0.86 17.34
C MET A 149 -2.50 -1.21 18.04
N ASP A 150 -3.46 -0.29 17.97
CA ASP A 150 -4.81 -0.51 18.49
C ASP A 150 -5.69 -1.20 17.45
N ALA A 151 -6.58 -2.09 17.90
CA ALA A 151 -7.52 -2.80 17.04
C ALA A 151 -8.46 -1.85 16.28
N SER A 152 -8.71 -0.64 16.78
CA SER A 152 -9.52 0.38 16.12
C SER A 152 -8.95 0.88 14.80
N LEU A 153 -7.70 0.53 14.47
CA LEU A 153 -7.05 0.88 13.21
C LEU A 153 -7.31 -0.16 12.11
N SER A 154 -7.90 -1.30 12.44
CA SER A 154 -8.27 -2.33 11.46
C SER A 154 -9.50 -1.95 10.66
N GLU A 155 -9.63 -2.53 9.48
CA GLU A 155 -10.88 -2.50 8.71
C GLU A 155 -12.01 -3.18 9.51
N PRO A 156 -13.25 -2.67 9.44
CA PRO A 156 -14.42 -3.21 10.14
C PRO A 156 -14.99 -4.49 9.51
#